data_AF-A0A6B1DSD1-F1
#
_entry.id   AF-A0A6B1DSD1-F1
#
_cell.length_a   1.000
_cell.length_b   1.000
_cell.length_c   1.000
_cell.angle_alpha   90.00
_cell.angle_beta   90.00
_cell.angle_gamma   90.00
#
_symmetry.space_group_name_H-M   'P 1'
#
loop_
_entity.id
_entity.type
_entity.pdbx_description
1 polymer ?
#
loop_
_entity_poly.entity_id
_entity_poly.type
_entity_poly.pdbx_seq_one_letter_code
_entity_poly.pdbx_strand_id
1 'polypeptide(L)'
;MPKTMPEHLLFTARPVSPFLEMGAYEALWSKHGTTFKSLSERFARHPGSVPSDFVPQSEARDCAMLVKRRFDAAEAKGFGVHVHGTGEYPMQLRDAVHPVALLYYKGWWDLVNSRSVAVVGSRKPSLEGLSRARRLVRELVADDFTVVSGLAAGIDRVVHETVIEEDGRTIAVIGTPLSHVYPKENISLQHHIATHFLVVSQVPLIRYESQDYRLNRFFFPERNATMSALTEATIIVEAGGKSGTLIQARAALRQKRKLFVLDSCFRNPRLTWPARLVKQGAIRIRDYDEVKQYLSSSSH
;
A
#
# COMPACT_ATOMS: atom_id res chain seq x y z
N MET A 1 9.06 24.35 -7.45
CA MET A 1 8.76 25.14 -6.24
C MET A 1 7.45 24.63 -5.64
N PRO A 2 7.44 24.14 -4.39
CA PRO A 2 6.17 23.88 -3.72
C PRO A 2 5.46 25.23 -3.56
N LYS A 3 4.20 25.32 -4.02
CA LYS A 3 3.37 26.48 -3.68
C LYS A 3 3.22 26.47 -2.17
N THR A 4 3.88 27.42 -1.49
CA THR A 4 3.64 27.72 -0.09
C THR A 4 2.14 28.01 0.07
N MET A 5 1.48 27.22 0.93
CA MET A 5 0.13 27.55 1.39
C MET A 5 0.20 28.94 2.04
N PRO A 6 -0.65 29.90 1.65
CA PRO A 6 -0.67 31.21 2.28
C PRO A 6 -0.87 31.07 3.79
N GLU A 7 -0.06 31.77 4.59
CA GLU A 7 -0.05 31.67 6.06
C GLU A 7 -1.42 31.90 6.74
N HIS A 8 -2.33 32.60 6.07
CA HIS A 8 -3.69 32.85 6.58
C HIS A 8 -4.65 31.65 6.48
N LEU A 9 -4.26 30.53 5.85
CA LEU A 9 -5.09 29.33 5.70
C LEU A 9 -4.79 28.21 6.71
N LEU A 10 -3.74 28.32 7.52
CA LEU A 10 -3.27 27.25 8.41
C LEU A 10 -4.28 26.85 9.50
N PHE A 11 -5.20 27.75 9.86
CA PHE A 11 -6.28 27.48 10.83
C PHE A 11 -7.70 27.65 10.27
N THR A 12 -7.86 27.86 8.96
CA THR A 12 -9.18 27.94 8.30
C THR A 12 -9.64 26.59 7.76
N ALA A 13 -8.79 25.57 7.79
CA ALA A 13 -9.14 24.22 7.37
C ALA A 13 -10.20 23.64 8.33
N ARG A 14 -11.27 23.10 7.75
CA ARG A 14 -12.36 22.47 8.51
C ARG A 14 -11.81 21.35 9.40
N PRO A 15 -12.15 21.30 10.70
CA PRO A 15 -11.80 20.17 11.55
C PRO A 15 -12.41 18.88 11.00
N VAL A 16 -11.57 17.86 10.84
CA VAL A 16 -11.97 16.52 10.40
C VAL A 16 -11.96 15.60 11.62
N SER A 17 -13.04 14.85 11.83
CA SER A 17 -13.12 13.86 12.92
C SER A 17 -12.76 12.48 12.35
N PRO A 18 -11.60 11.90 12.70
CA PRO A 18 -11.21 10.57 12.22
C PRO A 18 -12.29 9.50 12.47
N PHE A 19 -12.98 9.60 13.61
CA PHE A 19 -14.09 8.72 13.96
C PHE A 19 -15.27 8.83 12.97
N LEU A 20 -15.71 10.05 12.65
CA LEU A 20 -16.81 10.24 11.70
C LEU A 20 -16.40 9.89 10.27
N GLU A 21 -15.18 10.23 9.86
CA GLU A 21 -14.71 9.91 8.50
C GLU A 21 -14.56 8.41 8.27
N MET A 22 -14.08 7.68 9.28
CA MET A 22 -14.05 6.21 9.26
C MET A 22 -15.44 5.62 9.03
N GLY A 23 -16.41 6.05 9.84
CA GLY A 23 -17.78 5.56 9.71
C GLY A 23 -18.44 5.93 8.39
N ALA A 24 -18.23 7.17 7.91
CA ALA A 24 -18.74 7.61 6.62
C ALA A 24 -18.07 6.86 5.45
N TYR A 25 -16.78 6.53 5.54
CA TYR A 25 -16.09 5.70 4.55
C TYR A 25 -16.73 4.31 4.45
N GLU A 26 -17.01 3.67 5.58
CA GLU A 26 -17.71 2.37 5.62
C GLU A 26 -19.14 2.43 5.09
N ALA A 27 -19.88 3.48 5.43
CA ALA A 27 -21.23 3.71 4.92
C ALA A 27 -21.24 3.90 3.39
N LEU A 28 -20.29 4.67 2.85
CA LEU A 28 -20.10 4.80 1.39
C LEU A 28 -19.79 3.45 0.73
N TRP A 29 -18.96 2.64 1.37
CA TRP A 29 -18.69 1.28 0.92
C TRP A 29 -19.87 0.34 1.05
N SER A 30 -20.85 0.60 1.90
CA SER A 30 -22.06 -0.23 2.00
C SER A 30 -23.03 -0.03 0.82
N LYS A 31 -22.88 1.05 0.04
CA LYS A 31 -23.73 1.34 -1.13
C LYS A 31 -23.47 0.36 -2.28
N HIS A 32 -24.53 -0.08 -2.96
CA HIS A 32 -24.42 -1.04 -4.06
C HIS A 32 -23.54 -0.50 -5.20
N GLY A 33 -22.66 -1.35 -5.75
CA GLY A 33 -21.75 -0.96 -6.83
C GLY A 33 -20.55 -0.07 -6.44
N THR A 34 -20.35 0.23 -5.16
CA THR A 34 -19.18 0.97 -4.71
C THR A 34 -17.87 0.21 -4.99
N THR A 35 -16.89 0.92 -5.56
CA THR A 35 -15.52 0.46 -5.85
C THR A 35 -14.55 1.61 -5.53
N PHE A 36 -13.24 1.35 -5.46
CA PHE A 36 -12.25 2.43 -5.30
C PHE A 36 -12.35 3.47 -6.41
N LYS A 37 -12.56 3.01 -7.66
CA LYS A 37 -12.75 3.90 -8.81
C LYS A 37 -13.97 4.80 -8.63
N SER A 38 -15.13 4.23 -8.30
CA SER A 38 -16.36 5.04 -8.18
C SER A 38 -16.34 5.99 -6.97
N LEU A 39 -15.64 5.63 -5.88
CA LEU A 39 -15.37 6.57 -4.79
C LEU A 39 -14.43 7.68 -5.24
N SER A 40 -13.29 7.34 -5.85
CA SER A 40 -12.33 8.32 -6.35
C SER A 40 -12.98 9.33 -7.31
N GLU A 41 -13.81 8.87 -8.25
CA GLU A 41 -14.58 9.73 -9.17
C GLU A 41 -15.62 10.61 -8.46
N ARG A 42 -16.15 10.16 -7.32
CA ARG A 42 -17.08 10.97 -6.49
C ARG A 42 -16.31 12.11 -5.81
N PHE A 43 -15.17 11.83 -5.18
CA PHE A 43 -14.33 12.83 -4.53
C PHE A 43 -13.74 13.82 -5.55
N ALA A 44 -13.34 13.35 -6.73
CA ALA A 44 -12.84 14.22 -7.79
C ALA A 44 -13.88 15.25 -8.27
N ARG A 45 -15.18 14.90 -8.26
CA ARG A 45 -16.28 15.82 -8.58
C ARG A 45 -16.59 16.84 -7.49
N HIS A 46 -16.05 16.66 -6.28
CA HIS A 46 -16.27 17.54 -5.14
C HIS A 46 -14.93 17.82 -4.44
N PRO A 47 -14.04 18.63 -5.05
CA PRO A 47 -12.75 18.93 -4.46
C PRO A 47 -12.87 19.48 -3.03
N GLY A 48 -12.02 18.97 -2.13
CA GLY A 48 -12.02 19.36 -0.71
C GLY A 48 -13.05 18.65 0.17
N SER A 49 -13.92 17.81 -0.41
CA SER A 49 -14.84 16.97 0.37
C SER A 49 -14.12 15.82 1.08
N VAL A 50 -14.67 15.45 2.24
CA VAL A 50 -14.28 14.26 3.02
C VAL A 50 -15.46 13.27 3.08
N PRO A 51 -15.24 11.99 3.43
CA PRO A 51 -16.30 10.98 3.45
C PRO A 51 -17.61 11.42 4.13
N SER A 52 -17.52 12.13 5.26
CA SER A 52 -18.67 12.59 6.05
C SER A 52 -19.53 13.65 5.36
N ASP A 53 -19.07 14.24 4.26
CA ASP A 53 -19.88 15.17 3.45
C ASP A 53 -20.94 14.45 2.59
N PHE A 54 -20.82 13.13 2.43
CA PHE A 54 -21.69 12.33 1.56
C PHE A 54 -22.61 11.35 2.30
N VAL A 55 -22.59 11.41 3.63
CA VAL A 55 -23.28 10.46 4.51
C VAL A 55 -23.87 11.23 5.70
N PRO A 56 -25.15 11.01 6.06
CA PRO A 56 -25.73 11.56 7.28
C PRO A 56 -24.87 11.26 8.51
N GLN A 57 -24.74 12.24 9.40
CA GLN A 57 -23.87 12.10 10.57
C GLN A 57 -24.28 10.95 11.50
N SER A 58 -25.58 10.64 11.60
CA SER A 58 -26.10 9.48 12.33
C SER A 58 -25.58 8.16 11.74
N GLU A 59 -25.73 7.96 10.44
CA GLU A 59 -25.26 6.78 9.72
C GLU A 59 -23.73 6.61 9.85
N ALA A 60 -22.97 7.70 9.72
CA ALA A 60 -21.53 7.69 9.93
C ALA A 60 -21.17 7.28 11.37
N ARG A 61 -21.85 7.81 12.39
CA ARG A 61 -21.62 7.41 13.79
C ARG A 61 -21.92 5.94 14.03
N ASP A 62 -23.02 5.43 13.49
CA ASP A 62 -23.43 4.03 13.66
C ASP A 62 -22.41 3.08 13.03
N CYS A 63 -21.97 3.38 11.80
CA CYS A 63 -20.91 2.62 11.14
C CYS A 63 -19.58 2.68 11.90
N ALA A 64 -19.19 3.86 12.40
CA ALA A 64 -17.96 4.03 13.18
C ALA A 64 -18.00 3.22 14.49
N MET A 65 -19.13 3.23 15.20
CA MET A 65 -19.33 2.41 16.40
C MET A 65 -19.25 0.92 16.08
N LEU A 66 -19.84 0.48 14.94
CA LEU A 66 -19.76 -0.92 14.51
C LEU A 66 -18.32 -1.33 14.22
N VAL A 67 -17.55 -0.53 13.46
CA VAL A 67 -16.12 -0.79 13.21
C VAL A 67 -15.35 -0.88 14.51
N LYS A 68 -15.53 0.08 15.43
CA LYS A 68 -14.84 0.06 16.71
C LYS A 68 -15.13 -1.23 17.48
N ARG A 69 -16.41 -1.63 17.60
CA ARG A 69 -16.80 -2.88 18.28
C ARG A 69 -16.16 -4.11 17.64
N ARG A 70 -16.11 -4.17 16.31
CA ARG A 70 -15.53 -5.29 15.56
C ARG A 70 -14.01 -5.36 15.69
N PHE A 71 -13.32 -4.22 15.65
CA PHE A 71 -11.88 -4.16 15.88
C PHE A 71 -11.53 -4.49 17.33
N ASP A 72 -12.32 -4.02 18.31
CA ASP A 72 -12.16 -4.37 19.71
C ASP A 72 -12.32 -5.89 19.93
N ALA A 73 -13.31 -6.53 19.29
CA ALA A 73 -13.55 -7.97 19.37
C ALA A 73 -12.46 -8.81 18.68
N ALA A 74 -11.80 -8.26 17.66
CA ALA A 74 -10.67 -8.90 16.97
C ALA A 74 -9.31 -8.56 17.60
N GLU A 75 -9.29 -7.93 18.78
CA GLU A 75 -8.08 -7.45 19.46
C GLU A 75 -7.21 -6.49 18.63
N ALA A 76 -7.79 -5.89 17.58
CA ALA A 76 -7.16 -4.93 16.69
C ALA A 76 -7.21 -3.49 17.28
N LYS A 77 -6.83 -3.33 18.56
CA LYS A 77 -6.78 -2.03 19.26
C LYS A 77 -5.61 -1.17 18.78
N GLY A 78 -5.66 0.14 19.05
CA GLY A 78 -4.55 1.06 18.76
C GLY A 78 -4.33 1.30 17.26
N PHE A 79 -5.39 1.24 16.46
CA PHE A 79 -5.35 1.63 15.06
C PHE A 79 -5.71 3.11 14.91
N GLY A 80 -5.30 3.71 13.79
CA GLY A 80 -5.70 5.05 13.38
C GLY A 80 -6.27 5.07 11.97
N VAL A 81 -6.77 6.23 11.57
CA VAL A 81 -7.17 6.48 10.18
C VAL A 81 -6.62 7.82 9.68
N HIS A 82 -6.19 7.83 8.42
CA HIS A 82 -5.82 9.06 7.70
C HIS A 82 -6.75 9.28 6.52
N VAL A 83 -7.22 10.51 6.39
CA VAL A 83 -8.27 10.91 5.45
C VAL A 83 -7.65 11.74 4.34
N HIS A 84 -7.96 11.39 3.09
CA HIS A 84 -7.48 12.15 1.94
C HIS A 84 -7.91 13.62 2.03
N GLY A 85 -7.00 14.54 1.71
CA GLY A 85 -7.23 15.98 1.82
C GLY A 85 -6.81 16.58 3.17
N THR A 86 -6.47 15.76 4.18
CA THR A 86 -5.88 16.23 5.44
C THR A 86 -4.36 16.36 5.33
N GLY A 87 -3.74 17.16 6.20
CA GLY A 87 -2.28 17.40 6.21
C GLY A 87 -1.46 16.11 6.33
N GLU A 88 -1.93 15.18 7.17
CA GLU A 88 -1.28 13.90 7.48
C GLU A 88 -1.34 12.86 6.34
N TYR A 89 -2.13 13.10 5.29
CA TYR A 89 -2.26 12.14 4.20
C TYR A 89 -1.05 12.18 3.25
N PRO A 90 -0.39 11.03 2.95
CA PRO A 90 0.90 11.02 2.30
C PRO A 90 0.84 11.69 0.92
N MET A 91 1.76 12.61 0.64
CA MET A 91 1.76 13.36 -0.62
C MET A 91 1.85 12.42 -1.82
N GLN A 92 2.64 11.35 -1.72
CA GLN A 92 2.85 10.37 -2.77
C GLN A 92 1.56 9.63 -3.19
N LEU A 93 0.58 9.53 -2.28
CA LEU A 93 -0.72 8.92 -2.53
C LEU A 93 -1.75 9.88 -3.14
N ARG A 94 -1.54 11.19 -3.08
CA ARG A 94 -2.46 12.19 -3.66
C ARG A 94 -2.41 12.17 -5.19
N ASP A 95 -1.27 11.80 -5.76
CA ASP A 95 -1.04 11.74 -7.21
C ASP A 95 -1.41 10.38 -7.84
N ALA A 96 -1.98 9.46 -7.05
CA ALA A 96 -2.42 8.18 -7.57
C ALA A 96 -3.57 8.35 -8.57
N VAL A 97 -3.63 7.52 -9.62
CA VAL A 97 -4.70 7.56 -10.66
C VAL A 97 -6.10 7.48 -10.05
N HIS A 98 -6.24 6.78 -8.92
CA HIS A 98 -7.45 6.76 -8.10
C HIS A 98 -7.05 6.91 -6.63
N PRO A 99 -7.01 8.14 -6.08
CA PRO A 99 -6.61 8.35 -4.69
C PRO A 99 -7.55 7.64 -3.73
N VAL A 100 -6.98 7.04 -2.69
CA VAL A 100 -7.74 6.31 -1.67
C VAL A 100 -8.33 7.33 -0.69
N ALA A 101 -9.64 7.35 -0.51
CA ALA A 101 -10.30 8.34 0.34
C ALA A 101 -9.89 8.25 1.83
N LEU A 102 -9.61 7.05 2.33
CA LEU A 102 -9.23 6.80 3.72
C LEU A 102 -8.29 5.60 3.83
N LEU A 103 -7.27 5.72 4.68
CA LEU A 103 -6.39 4.62 5.07
C LEU A 103 -6.58 4.30 6.55
N TYR A 104 -6.75 3.02 6.84
CA TYR A 104 -6.53 2.45 8.15
C TYR A 104 -5.04 2.15 8.34
N TYR A 105 -4.51 2.38 9.54
CA TYR A 105 -3.16 1.96 9.86
C TYR A 105 -3.03 1.50 11.31
N LYS A 106 -1.97 0.73 11.58
CA LYS A 106 -1.54 0.38 12.94
C LYS A 106 -0.01 0.36 12.98
N GLY A 107 0.55 1.01 13.99
CA GLY A 107 1.99 1.18 14.16
C GLY A 107 2.46 2.61 13.84
N TRP A 108 3.73 2.75 13.48
CA TRP A 108 4.44 4.03 13.34
C TRP A 108 4.17 4.69 11.99
N TRP A 109 3.19 5.59 11.95
CA TRP A 109 2.76 6.25 10.72
C TRP A 109 3.89 6.99 10.00
N ASP A 110 4.80 7.63 10.73
CA ASP A 110 5.88 8.45 10.17
C ASP A 110 6.80 7.72 9.19
N LEU A 111 6.80 6.37 9.20
CA LEU A 111 7.51 5.57 8.19
C LEU A 111 7.08 5.91 6.75
N VAL A 112 5.84 6.35 6.52
CA VAL A 112 5.36 6.75 5.18
C VAL A 112 6.11 7.96 4.60
N ASN A 113 6.77 8.75 5.45
CA ASN A 113 7.53 9.93 5.06
C ASN A 113 9.00 9.61 4.73
N SER A 114 9.46 8.39 5.02
CA SER A 114 10.82 7.96 4.71
C SER A 114 10.99 7.57 3.24
N ARG A 115 12.24 7.56 2.78
CA ARG A 115 12.60 7.01 1.47
C ARG A 115 12.23 5.55 1.42
N SER A 116 11.44 5.14 0.42
CA SER A 116 10.87 3.80 0.42
C SER A 116 10.78 3.15 -0.95
N VAL A 117 10.97 1.84 -0.96
CA VAL A 117 10.93 1.01 -2.18
C VAL A 117 10.05 -0.21 -1.92
N ALA A 118 9.16 -0.49 -2.87
CA ALA A 118 8.34 -1.70 -2.83
C ALA A 118 9.13 -2.88 -3.39
N VAL A 119 9.26 -3.97 -2.64
CA VAL A 119 9.89 -5.22 -3.12
C VAL A 119 8.84 -6.32 -3.16
N VAL A 120 8.65 -6.92 -4.35
CA VAL A 120 7.56 -7.85 -4.61
C VAL A 120 7.97 -9.03 -5.47
N GLY A 121 7.20 -10.11 -5.37
CA GLY A 121 7.41 -11.25 -6.25
C GLY A 121 6.44 -12.40 -6.08
N SER A 122 6.92 -13.60 -6.39
CA SER A 122 6.13 -14.83 -6.42
C SER A 122 5.69 -15.24 -5.03
N ARG A 123 4.45 -15.74 -4.93
CA ARG A 123 3.96 -16.42 -3.71
C ARG A 123 4.56 -17.82 -3.52
N LYS A 124 5.18 -18.37 -4.57
CA LYS A 124 5.89 -19.65 -4.58
C LYS A 124 7.25 -19.43 -5.24
N PRO A 125 8.19 -18.76 -4.55
CA PRO A 125 9.48 -18.41 -5.13
C PRO A 125 10.40 -19.63 -5.22
N SER A 126 11.35 -19.58 -6.15
CA SER A 126 12.49 -20.49 -6.16
C SER A 126 13.46 -20.21 -4.99
N LEU A 127 14.32 -21.17 -4.64
CA LEU A 127 15.38 -20.94 -3.64
C LEU A 127 16.31 -19.78 -4.04
N GLU A 128 16.63 -19.67 -5.32
CA GLU A 128 17.39 -18.54 -5.85
C GLU A 128 16.63 -17.22 -5.74
N GLY A 129 15.32 -17.24 -6.00
CA GLY A 129 14.45 -16.07 -5.84
C GLY A 129 14.42 -15.57 -4.40
N LEU A 130 14.38 -16.49 -3.42
CA LEU A 130 14.51 -16.16 -2.00
C LEU A 130 15.89 -15.56 -1.68
N SER A 131 16.97 -16.17 -2.17
CA SER A 131 18.33 -15.65 -1.96
C SER A 131 18.51 -14.25 -2.53
N ARG A 132 18.02 -13.99 -3.76
CA ARG A 132 18.03 -12.67 -4.39
C ARG A 132 17.23 -11.65 -3.60
N ALA A 133 16.04 -12.01 -3.11
CA ALA A 133 15.22 -11.12 -2.28
C ALA A 133 15.98 -10.69 -1.02
N ARG A 134 16.57 -11.66 -0.28
CA ARG A 134 17.32 -11.35 0.94
C ARG A 134 18.50 -10.42 0.67
N ARG A 135 19.30 -10.72 -0.37
CA ARG A 135 20.44 -9.88 -0.75
C ARG A 135 20.00 -8.45 -1.09
N LEU A 136 19.00 -8.31 -1.95
CA LEU A 136 18.48 -7.01 -2.35
C LEU A 136 17.96 -6.21 -1.14
N VAL A 137 17.27 -6.86 -0.21
CA VAL A 137 16.74 -6.22 0.99
C VAL A 137 17.84 -5.74 1.92
N ARG A 138 18.89 -6.53 2.13
CA ARG A 138 20.08 -6.11 2.90
C ARG A 138 20.70 -4.85 2.35
N GLU A 139 20.90 -4.82 1.03
CA GLU A 139 21.48 -3.68 0.33
C GLU A 139 20.57 -2.43 0.44
N LEU A 140 19.25 -2.60 0.32
CA LEU A 140 18.28 -1.51 0.55
C LEU A 140 18.29 -0.97 1.99
N VAL A 141 18.33 -1.86 2.99
CA VAL A 141 18.36 -1.48 4.40
C VAL A 141 19.66 -0.75 4.74
N ALA A 142 20.80 -1.24 4.23
CA ALA A 142 22.11 -0.59 4.41
C ALA A 142 22.16 0.84 3.84
N ASP A 143 21.36 1.12 2.80
CA ASP A 143 21.20 2.44 2.18
C ASP A 143 20.01 3.24 2.77
N ASP A 144 19.53 2.86 3.96
CA ASP A 144 18.52 3.54 4.75
C ASP A 144 17.12 3.64 4.09
N PHE A 145 16.78 2.69 3.21
CA PHE A 145 15.43 2.61 2.66
C PHE A 145 14.47 1.88 3.61
N THR A 146 13.28 2.44 3.77
CA THR A 146 12.12 1.69 4.27
C THR A 146 11.62 0.76 3.18
N VAL A 147 11.58 -0.55 3.44
CA VAL A 147 11.16 -1.53 2.45
C VAL A 147 9.68 -1.85 2.62
N VAL A 148 8.92 -1.66 1.55
CA VAL A 148 7.47 -1.88 1.54
C VAL A 148 7.16 -3.19 0.83
N SER A 149 6.29 -4.00 1.43
CA SER A 149 5.71 -5.16 0.75
C SER A 149 4.29 -5.36 1.26
N GLY A 150 3.56 -6.36 0.75
CA GLY A 150 2.17 -6.53 1.14
C GLY A 150 1.84 -7.82 1.85
N LEU A 151 2.84 -8.38 2.52
CA LEU A 151 2.67 -9.46 3.49
C LEU A 151 2.05 -10.74 2.91
N ALA A 152 2.16 -10.96 1.59
CA ALA A 152 1.77 -12.23 0.99
C ALA A 152 2.76 -13.35 1.37
N ALA A 153 2.40 -14.61 1.07
CA ALA A 153 3.36 -15.71 1.11
C ALA A 153 4.51 -15.48 0.11
N GLY A 154 5.62 -16.19 0.28
CA GLY A 154 6.75 -16.15 -0.65
C GLY A 154 7.62 -14.91 -0.49
N ILE A 155 7.87 -14.19 -1.59
CA ILE A 155 8.80 -13.05 -1.61
C ILE A 155 8.40 -11.96 -0.60
N ASP A 156 7.12 -11.55 -0.55
CA ASP A 156 6.68 -10.50 0.37
C ASP A 156 6.99 -10.83 1.84
N ARG A 157 6.79 -12.09 2.26
CA ARG A 157 7.13 -12.57 3.61
C ARG A 157 8.62 -12.45 3.89
N VAL A 158 9.45 -12.99 3.00
CA VAL A 158 10.92 -12.97 3.15
C VAL A 158 11.47 -11.56 3.13
N VAL A 159 10.85 -10.65 2.38
CA VAL A 159 11.22 -9.24 2.41
C VAL A 159 11.05 -8.68 3.82
N HIS A 160 9.87 -8.83 4.43
CA HIS A 160 9.65 -8.31 5.78
C HIS A 160 10.55 -8.98 6.82
N GLU A 161 10.69 -10.31 6.77
CA GLU A 161 11.57 -11.05 7.70
C GLU A 161 13.02 -10.56 7.60
N THR A 162 13.56 -10.41 6.39
CA THR A 162 14.94 -9.92 6.23
C THR A 162 15.11 -8.46 6.61
N VAL A 163 14.10 -7.59 6.42
CA VAL A 163 14.20 -6.22 6.95
C VAL A 163 14.34 -6.22 8.47
N ILE A 164 13.57 -7.07 9.15
CA ILE A 164 13.59 -7.18 10.61
C ILE A 164 14.92 -7.77 11.08
N GLU A 165 15.43 -8.81 10.41
CA GLU A 165 16.73 -9.43 10.73
C GLU A 165 17.91 -8.48 10.58
N GLU A 166 17.79 -7.47 9.72
CA GLU A 166 18.84 -6.50 9.41
C GLU A 166 18.60 -5.14 10.12
N ASP A 167 17.75 -5.11 11.15
CA ASP A 167 17.40 -3.93 11.95
C ASP A 167 16.90 -2.72 11.10
N GLY A 168 16.27 -3.01 9.96
CA GLY A 168 15.73 -2.03 9.03
C GLY A 168 14.29 -1.63 9.33
N ARG A 169 13.70 -0.81 8.44
CA ARG A 169 12.33 -0.31 8.56
C ARG A 169 11.42 -0.91 7.49
N THR A 170 10.23 -1.37 7.87
CA THR A 170 9.29 -1.96 6.91
C THR A 170 7.86 -1.43 7.02
N ILE A 171 7.14 -1.42 5.90
CA ILE A 171 5.70 -1.12 5.86
C ILE A 171 4.98 -2.28 5.15
N ALA A 172 3.98 -2.86 5.80
CA ALA A 172 3.10 -3.85 5.20
C ALA A 172 1.81 -3.19 4.68
N VAL A 173 1.55 -3.25 3.38
CA VAL A 173 0.26 -2.82 2.81
C VAL A 173 -0.62 -4.04 2.54
N ILE A 174 -1.70 -4.22 3.30
CA ILE A 174 -2.50 -5.45 3.28
C ILE A 174 -3.79 -5.33 2.45
N GLY A 175 -4.24 -6.46 1.90
CA GLY A 175 -5.47 -6.56 1.10
C GLY A 175 -6.70 -6.95 1.92
N THR A 176 -6.65 -6.75 3.23
CA THR A 176 -7.67 -7.13 4.22
C THR A 176 -7.86 -5.98 5.22
N PRO A 177 -8.97 -5.92 5.98
CA PRO A 177 -9.07 -5.03 7.13
C PRO A 177 -7.96 -5.33 8.15
N LEU A 178 -7.58 -4.35 8.99
CA LEU A 178 -6.55 -4.54 10.04
C LEU A 178 -6.88 -5.65 11.04
N SER A 179 -8.18 -5.95 11.23
CA SER A 179 -8.68 -7.05 12.06
C SER A 179 -8.54 -8.44 11.44
N HIS A 180 -8.08 -8.53 10.20
CA HIS A 180 -7.95 -9.78 9.45
C HIS A 180 -6.51 -9.99 8.97
N VAL A 181 -6.11 -11.26 8.90
CA VAL A 181 -4.81 -11.67 8.38
C VAL A 181 -5.00 -12.58 7.18
N TYR A 182 -4.30 -12.28 6.08
CA TYR A 182 -4.16 -13.19 4.96
C TYR A 182 -2.78 -13.06 4.30
N PRO A 183 -2.02 -14.16 4.16
CA PRO A 183 -2.40 -15.54 4.50
C PRO A 183 -2.22 -15.84 6.00
N LYS A 184 -2.88 -16.88 6.55
CA LYS A 184 -2.94 -17.16 8.00
C LYS A 184 -1.56 -17.46 8.61
N GLU A 185 -0.64 -17.99 7.81
CA GLU A 185 0.73 -18.32 8.22
C GLU A 185 1.56 -17.07 8.57
N ASN A 186 1.08 -15.88 8.19
CA ASN A 186 1.71 -14.60 8.46
C ASN A 186 1.08 -13.84 9.66
N ILE A 187 0.24 -14.47 10.49
CA ILE A 187 -0.37 -13.83 11.68
C ILE A 187 0.71 -13.22 12.59
N SER A 188 1.70 -14.02 13.01
CA SER A 188 2.76 -13.53 13.90
C SER A 188 3.56 -12.39 13.27
N LEU A 189 3.82 -12.47 11.96
CA LEU A 189 4.56 -11.44 11.23
C LEU A 189 3.74 -10.14 11.11
N GLN A 190 2.44 -10.23 10.80
CA GLN A 190 1.55 -9.06 10.75
C GLN A 190 1.51 -8.36 12.12
N HIS A 191 1.36 -9.12 13.20
CA HIS A 191 1.35 -8.58 14.55
C HIS A 191 2.69 -7.94 14.92
N HIS A 192 3.81 -8.57 14.57
CA HIS A 192 5.13 -7.99 14.81
C HIS A 192 5.31 -6.67 14.07
N ILE A 193 4.91 -6.59 12.79
CA ILE A 193 4.97 -5.37 11.99
C ILE A 193 4.03 -4.30 12.55
N ALA A 194 2.82 -4.66 12.97
CA ALA A 194 1.86 -3.71 13.53
C ALA A 194 2.32 -3.09 14.86
N THR A 195 3.18 -3.80 15.62
CA THR A 195 3.70 -3.35 16.92
C THR A 195 4.97 -2.52 16.79
N HIS A 196 5.91 -2.93 15.94
CA HIS A 196 7.26 -2.33 15.86
C HIS A 196 7.47 -1.48 14.60
N PHE A 197 6.58 -1.57 13.63
CA PHE A 197 6.70 -0.92 12.33
C PHE A 197 5.34 -0.36 11.90
N LEU A 198 4.90 -0.56 10.65
CA LEU A 198 3.63 -0.04 10.15
C LEU A 198 2.88 -1.05 9.28
N VAL A 199 1.59 -1.24 9.58
CA VAL A 199 0.62 -1.92 8.71
C VAL A 199 -0.39 -0.91 8.21
N VAL A 200 -0.63 -0.88 6.89
CA VAL A 200 -1.58 0.01 6.22
C VAL A 200 -2.62 -0.81 5.46
N SER A 201 -3.88 -0.39 5.53
CA SER A 201 -4.98 -0.98 4.76
C SER A 201 -5.97 0.09 4.29
N GLN A 202 -6.42 -0.02 3.05
CA GLN A 202 -7.52 0.77 2.51
C GLN A 202 -8.87 0.02 2.54
N VAL A 203 -8.91 -1.20 3.08
CA VAL A 203 -10.04 -2.11 2.91
C VAL A 203 -11.13 -1.81 3.96
N PRO A 204 -12.38 -1.53 3.53
CA PRO A 204 -13.51 -1.32 4.45
C PRO A 204 -13.87 -2.60 5.19
N LEU A 205 -14.00 -2.54 6.52
CA LEU A 205 -14.33 -3.68 7.35
C LEU A 205 -15.74 -4.21 7.08
N ILE A 206 -16.75 -3.34 7.16
CA ILE A 206 -18.15 -3.75 7.12
C ILE A 206 -18.43 -4.43 5.79
N ARG A 207 -17.98 -3.82 4.69
CA ARG A 207 -18.12 -4.40 3.35
C ARG A 207 -17.35 -5.71 3.21
N TYR A 208 -16.14 -5.82 3.75
CA TYR A 208 -15.33 -7.03 3.64
C TYR A 208 -15.99 -8.22 4.35
N GLU A 209 -16.63 -7.99 5.50
CA GLU A 209 -17.35 -9.01 6.26
C GLU A 209 -18.74 -9.34 5.67
N SER A 210 -19.44 -8.37 5.08
CA SER A 210 -20.83 -8.54 4.66
C SER A 210 -21.00 -9.09 3.24
N GLN A 211 -20.00 -8.98 2.36
CA GLN A 211 -20.09 -9.43 0.96
C GLN A 211 -19.60 -10.88 0.78
N ASP A 212 -19.91 -11.49 -0.38
CA ASP A 212 -19.33 -12.79 -0.72
C ASP A 212 -17.79 -12.71 -0.67
N TYR A 213 -17.18 -13.55 0.15
CA TYR A 213 -15.72 -13.61 0.34
C TYR A 213 -14.94 -13.75 -0.97
N ARG A 214 -15.53 -14.30 -2.03
CA ARG A 214 -14.92 -14.40 -3.37
C ARG A 214 -14.67 -13.04 -4.00
N LEU A 215 -15.46 -12.03 -3.64
CA LEU A 215 -15.30 -10.64 -4.10
C LEU A 215 -14.14 -9.95 -3.37
N ASN A 216 -13.77 -10.38 -2.16
CA ASN A 216 -12.65 -9.79 -1.41
C ASN A 216 -11.31 -9.92 -2.16
N ARG A 217 -11.20 -10.84 -3.12
CA ARG A 217 -10.00 -10.97 -3.98
C ARG A 217 -9.70 -9.70 -4.78
N PHE A 218 -10.69 -8.83 -5.01
CA PHE A 218 -10.51 -7.58 -5.75
C PHE A 218 -9.80 -6.49 -4.93
N PHE A 219 -9.68 -6.63 -3.60
CA PHE A 219 -8.90 -5.72 -2.76
C PHE A 219 -7.38 -5.87 -2.96
N PHE A 220 -6.88 -7.06 -3.34
CA PHE A 220 -5.44 -7.29 -3.50
C PHE A 220 -4.82 -6.51 -4.68
N PRO A 221 -5.44 -6.46 -5.88
CA PRO A 221 -5.03 -5.54 -6.95
C PRO A 221 -4.94 -4.07 -6.51
N GLU A 222 -5.92 -3.59 -5.75
CA GLU A 222 -6.00 -2.21 -5.27
C GLU A 222 -4.93 -1.92 -4.21
N ARG A 223 -4.62 -2.91 -3.36
CA ARG A 223 -3.50 -2.86 -2.42
C ARG A 223 -2.18 -2.66 -3.17
N ASN A 224 -1.98 -3.37 -4.27
CA ASN A 224 -0.76 -3.25 -5.05
C ASN A 224 -0.60 -1.85 -5.65
N ALA A 225 -1.71 -1.23 -6.08
CA ALA A 225 -1.69 0.16 -6.56
C ALA A 225 -1.35 1.15 -5.44
N THR A 226 -1.87 0.93 -4.24
CA THR A 226 -1.55 1.74 -3.03
C THR A 226 -0.07 1.63 -2.68
N MET A 227 0.48 0.42 -2.69
CA MET A 227 1.88 0.15 -2.37
C MET A 227 2.85 0.81 -3.35
N SER A 228 2.52 0.75 -4.65
CA SER A 228 3.27 1.45 -5.69
C SER A 228 3.19 2.97 -5.52
N ALA A 229 2.05 3.50 -5.10
CA ALA A 229 1.88 4.94 -4.93
C ALA A 229 2.60 5.48 -3.69
N LEU A 230 2.74 4.65 -2.64
CA LEU A 230 3.48 4.98 -1.41
C LEU A 230 5.01 5.03 -1.59
N THR A 231 5.55 4.47 -2.68
CA THR A 231 6.99 4.21 -2.82
C THR A 231 7.64 4.98 -3.98
N GLU A 232 8.94 5.23 -3.89
CA GLU A 232 9.73 5.84 -4.96
C GLU A 232 9.83 4.91 -6.18
N ALA A 233 9.89 3.61 -5.92
CA ALA A 233 10.02 2.58 -6.93
C ALA A 233 9.43 1.23 -6.48
N THR A 234 9.14 0.37 -7.46
CA THR A 234 8.84 -1.05 -7.24
C THR A 234 9.91 -1.92 -7.87
N ILE A 235 10.43 -2.93 -7.15
CA ILE A 235 11.36 -3.93 -7.64
C ILE A 235 10.68 -5.30 -7.69
N ILE A 236 10.68 -5.93 -8.87
CA ILE A 236 10.19 -7.30 -9.06
C ILE A 236 11.36 -8.27 -8.99
N VAL A 237 11.36 -9.11 -7.95
CA VAL A 237 12.40 -10.12 -7.74
C VAL A 237 12.18 -11.34 -8.63
N GLU A 238 10.96 -11.89 -8.60
CA GLU A 238 10.58 -13.09 -9.34
C GLU A 238 9.07 -13.11 -9.53
N ALA A 239 8.56 -13.48 -10.72
CA ALA A 239 7.13 -13.64 -10.93
C ALA A 239 6.80 -14.63 -12.06
N GLY A 240 5.78 -15.46 -11.86
CA GLY A 240 5.21 -16.32 -12.90
C GLY A 240 4.34 -15.53 -13.91
N GLY A 241 4.05 -16.14 -15.06
CA GLY A 241 3.32 -15.47 -16.16
C GLY A 241 1.90 -15.00 -15.83
N LYS A 242 1.24 -15.59 -14.82
CA LYS A 242 -0.10 -15.19 -14.33
C LYS A 242 -0.07 -14.51 -12.95
N SER A 243 1.08 -13.97 -12.53
CA SER A 243 1.25 -13.42 -11.18
C SER A 243 0.49 -12.11 -10.97
N GLY A 244 -0.11 -11.96 -9.77
CA GLY A 244 -0.64 -10.68 -9.28
C GLY A 244 0.42 -9.57 -9.22
N THR A 245 1.70 -9.93 -9.15
CA THR A 245 2.85 -9.02 -9.27
C THR A 245 2.79 -8.18 -10.55
N LEU A 246 2.27 -8.73 -11.67
CA LEU A 246 2.17 -8.01 -12.95
C LEU A 246 1.05 -6.95 -12.95
N ILE A 247 0.09 -7.05 -12.02
CA ILE A 247 -0.90 -5.98 -11.81
C ILE A 247 -0.20 -4.78 -11.15
N GLN A 248 0.64 -5.04 -10.14
CA GLN A 248 1.42 -3.99 -9.49
C GLN A 248 2.38 -3.31 -10.45
N ALA A 249 3.09 -4.08 -11.27
CA ALA A 249 3.98 -3.56 -12.30
C ALA A 249 3.29 -2.52 -13.19
N ARG A 250 2.08 -2.85 -13.66
CA ARG A 250 1.27 -1.94 -14.48
C ARG A 250 0.74 -0.74 -13.69
N ALA A 251 0.49 -0.89 -12.39
CA ALA A 251 0.13 0.24 -11.54
C ALA A 251 1.30 1.23 -11.41
N ALA A 252 2.52 0.75 -11.16
CA ALA A 252 3.73 1.57 -11.08
C ALA A 252 3.97 2.38 -12.35
N LEU A 253 3.94 1.72 -13.51
CA LEU A 253 4.12 2.41 -14.79
C LEU A 253 3.04 3.46 -15.05
N ARG A 254 1.76 3.16 -14.75
CA ARG A 254 0.66 4.14 -14.90
C ARG A 254 0.80 5.33 -13.96
N GLN A 255 1.34 5.11 -12.76
CA GLN A 255 1.63 6.16 -11.78
C GLN A 255 2.95 6.89 -12.06
N LYS A 256 3.63 6.57 -13.18
CA LYS A 256 4.96 7.11 -13.55
C LYS A 256 6.02 6.89 -12.45
N ARG A 257 5.86 5.82 -11.65
CA ARG A 257 6.84 5.38 -10.66
C ARG A 257 7.86 4.46 -11.33
N LYS A 258 9.10 4.49 -10.84
CA LYS A 258 10.15 3.62 -11.37
C LYS A 258 9.79 2.16 -11.10
N LEU A 259 9.90 1.34 -12.14
CA LEU A 259 9.66 -0.09 -12.06
C LEU A 259 10.93 -0.83 -12.46
N PHE A 260 11.54 -1.52 -11.51
CA PHE A 260 12.71 -2.33 -11.74
C PHE A 260 12.35 -3.81 -11.85
N VAL A 261 12.99 -4.50 -12.78
CA VAL A 261 12.84 -5.95 -12.98
C VAL A 261 14.22 -6.58 -12.94
N LEU A 262 14.43 -7.52 -12.00
CA LEU A 262 15.70 -8.24 -11.92
C LEU A 262 15.99 -9.01 -13.21
N ASP A 263 17.25 -8.98 -13.61
CA ASP A 263 17.81 -9.64 -14.80
C ASP A 263 17.45 -11.13 -14.86
N SER A 264 17.38 -11.79 -13.70
CA SER A 264 16.97 -13.18 -13.58
C SER A 264 15.59 -13.48 -14.18
N CYS A 265 14.67 -12.51 -14.20
CA CYS A 265 13.37 -12.68 -14.83
C CYS A 265 13.47 -12.81 -16.35
N PHE A 266 14.46 -12.15 -16.97
CA PHE A 266 14.70 -12.19 -18.42
C PHE A 266 15.40 -13.47 -18.86
N ARG A 267 16.14 -14.13 -17.96
CA ARG A 267 16.84 -15.39 -18.23
C ARG A 267 15.91 -16.61 -18.24
N ASN A 268 14.67 -16.47 -17.78
CA ASN A 268 13.70 -17.56 -17.81
C ASN A 268 12.93 -17.52 -19.16
N PRO A 269 13.20 -18.44 -20.10
CA PRO A 269 12.61 -18.42 -21.44
C PRO A 269 11.08 -18.62 -21.44
N ARG A 270 10.51 -19.11 -20.33
CA ARG A 270 9.06 -19.27 -20.17
C ARG A 270 8.33 -17.95 -19.89
N LEU A 271 9.06 -16.86 -19.60
CA LEU A 271 8.49 -15.57 -19.24
C LEU A 271 8.59 -14.58 -20.40
N THR A 272 7.45 -14.14 -20.93
CA THR A 272 7.38 -13.10 -21.96
C THR A 272 7.13 -11.71 -21.39
N TRP A 273 6.67 -11.63 -20.14
CA TRP A 273 6.31 -10.37 -19.49
C TRP A 273 7.48 -9.42 -19.22
N PRO A 274 8.73 -9.86 -18.92
CA PRO A 274 9.81 -8.92 -18.59
C PRO A 274 10.13 -8.00 -19.78
N ALA A 275 10.32 -8.59 -20.96
CA ALA A 275 10.57 -7.84 -22.20
C ALA A 275 9.40 -6.90 -22.55
N ARG A 276 8.16 -7.32 -22.31
CA ARG A 276 6.98 -6.47 -22.50
C ARG A 276 6.97 -5.28 -21.55
N LEU A 277 7.32 -5.46 -20.28
CA LEU A 277 7.36 -4.36 -19.31
C LEU A 277 8.48 -3.37 -19.62
N VAL A 278 9.64 -3.83 -20.10
CA VAL A 278 10.72 -2.92 -20.56
C VAL A 278 10.27 -2.06 -21.71
N LYS A 279 9.56 -2.62 -22.70
CA LYS A 279 8.94 -1.85 -23.79
C LYS A 279 7.92 -0.81 -23.27
N GLN A 280 7.40 -0.97 -22.06
CA GLN A 280 6.47 -0.04 -21.40
C GLN A 280 7.17 0.94 -20.43
N GLY A 281 8.51 0.93 -20.36
CA GLY A 281 9.29 1.83 -19.52
C GLY A 281 9.82 1.22 -18.22
N ALA A 282 9.68 -0.09 -18.01
CA ALA A 282 10.38 -0.75 -16.91
C ALA A 282 11.88 -0.82 -17.15
N ILE A 283 12.66 -0.82 -16.08
CA ILE A 283 14.12 -0.82 -16.10
C ILE A 283 14.60 -2.23 -15.73
N ARG A 284 15.35 -2.86 -16.63
CA ARG A 284 16.06 -4.10 -16.34
C ARG A 284 17.27 -3.78 -15.48
N ILE A 285 17.44 -4.49 -14.37
CA ILE A 285 18.56 -4.29 -13.45
C ILE A 285 19.26 -5.61 -13.14
N ARG A 286 20.59 -5.59 -13.00
CA ARG A 286 21.37 -6.79 -12.61
C ARG A 286 21.40 -6.99 -11.10
N ASP A 287 21.54 -5.90 -10.35
CA ASP A 287 21.73 -5.87 -8.90
C ASP A 287 21.24 -4.52 -8.33
N TYR A 288 21.45 -4.32 -7.02
CA TYR A 288 21.06 -3.11 -6.33
C TYR A 288 21.88 -1.87 -6.74
N ASP A 289 23.14 -2.02 -7.16
CA ASP A 289 23.97 -0.86 -7.52
C ASP A 289 23.36 -0.08 -8.69
N GLU A 290 22.75 -0.78 -9.65
CA GLU A 290 21.99 -0.14 -10.72
C GLU A 290 20.72 0.56 -10.19
N VAL A 291 20.00 -0.02 -9.22
CA VAL A 291 18.86 0.66 -8.57
C VAL A 291 19.30 1.97 -7.93
N LYS A 292 20.41 1.93 -7.18
CA LYS A 292 20.99 3.09 -6.49
C LYS A 292 21.28 4.23 -7.46
N GLN A 293 21.85 3.96 -8.62
CA GLN A 293 22.11 4.97 -9.67
C GLN A 293 20.84 5.68 -10.17
N TYR A 294 19.74 4.94 -10.34
CA TYR A 294 18.46 5.51 -10.77
C TYR A 294 17.73 6.27 -9.66
N LEU A 295 17.97 5.92 -8.39
CA LEU A 295 17.33 6.57 -7.24
C LEU A 295 18.14 7.74 -6.67
N SER A 296 19.46 7.78 -6.86
CA SER A 296 20.31 8.90 -6.43
C SER A 296 20.21 10.10 -7.39
N SER A 297 20.01 9.86 -8.67
CA SER A 297 19.89 10.87 -9.73
C SER A 297 18.60 11.70 -9.70
N SER A 298 17.67 11.41 -8.79
CA SER A 298 16.40 12.12 -8.65
C SER A 298 16.41 13.18 -7.54
N SER A 299 17.57 13.46 -6.94
CA SER A 299 17.77 14.42 -5.84
C SER A 299 18.36 15.78 -6.29
N HIS A 300 18.17 16.17 -7.55
CA HIS A 300 18.59 17.47 -8.08
C HIS A 300 17.42 18.24 -8.67
#